data_AF-A0A2B7YED6-F1
#
_entry.id   AF-A0A2B7YED6-F1
#
_cell.length_a   1.000
_cell.length_b   1.000
_cell.length_c   1.000
_cell.angle_alpha   90.00
_cell.angle_beta   90.00
_cell.angle_gamma   90.00
#
_symmetry.space_group_name_H-M   'P 1'
#
loop_
_entity.id
_entity.type
_entity.pdbx_description
1 polymer ?
#
loop_
_entity_poly.entity_id
_entity_poly.type
_entity_poly.pdbx_seq_one_letter_code
_entity_poly.pdbx_strand_id
1 'polypeptide(L)'
;MKVKRIVKFNIKKSHIDYKYIKTQLIESKEIYNFANYILRQLYFKNSNKHKYSLEFINEYPSLKDLFLKYIEENKQFSSLFYKIICEFSKLKQYSINLRATIPKRFPFFTFCKLYE
;
A
#
# COMPACT_ATOMS: atom_id res chain seq x y z
N MET A 1 -13.88 -7.04 20.73
CA MET A 1 -13.03 -7.81 19.81
C MET A 1 -13.30 -7.35 18.38
N LYS A 2 -12.31 -6.83 17.63
CA LYS A 2 -12.54 -6.34 16.26
C LYS A 2 -12.52 -7.53 15.30
N VAL A 3 -13.66 -7.87 14.72
CA VAL A 3 -13.80 -8.99 13.77
C VAL A 3 -12.96 -8.71 12.53
N LYS A 4 -11.95 -9.55 12.29
CA LYS A 4 -11.18 -9.51 11.04
C LYS A 4 -12.02 -10.21 9.96
N ARG A 5 -12.62 -9.44 9.06
CA ARG A 5 -13.28 -10.00 7.87
C ARG A 5 -12.22 -10.30 6.82
N ILE A 6 -12.01 -11.59 6.54
CA ILE A 6 -11.13 -12.04 5.45
C ILE A 6 -12.04 -12.35 4.26
N VAL A 7 -12.02 -11.50 3.24
CA VAL A 7 -12.72 -11.77 1.98
C VAL A 7 -11.79 -12.64 1.13
N LYS A 8 -12.18 -13.90 0.91
CA LYS A 8 -11.49 -14.80 -0.02
C LYS A 8 -12.25 -14.81 -1.35
N PHE A 9 -11.60 -14.39 -2.41
CA PHE A 9 -12.14 -14.50 -3.77
C PHE A 9 -11.82 -15.90 -4.31
N ASN A 10 -12.82 -16.76 -4.40
CA ASN A 10 -12.70 -18.05 -5.08
C ASN A 10 -13.11 -17.90 -6.54
N ILE A 11 -12.15 -17.55 -7.40
CA ILE A 11 -12.37 -17.39 -8.84
C ILE A 11 -12.03 -18.70 -9.55
N LYS A 12 -12.96 -19.21 -10.36
CA LYS A 12 -12.71 -20.39 -11.19
C LYS A 12 -11.65 -20.07 -12.25
N LYS A 13 -10.72 -21.00 -12.46
CA LYS A 13 -9.67 -20.88 -13.51
C LYS A 13 -10.24 -20.81 -14.92
N SER A 14 -11.46 -21.32 -15.11
CA SER A 14 -12.18 -21.29 -16.39
C SER A 14 -12.77 -19.92 -16.75
N HIS A 15 -12.71 -18.93 -15.85
CA HIS A 15 -13.22 -17.60 -16.12
C HIS A 15 -12.32 -16.87 -17.12
N ILE A 16 -12.92 -16.18 -18.10
CA ILE A 16 -12.22 -15.46 -19.18
C ILE A 16 -11.22 -14.45 -18.58
N ASP A 17 -11.65 -13.70 -17.58
CA ASP A 17 -10.82 -12.70 -16.90
C ASP A 17 -9.99 -13.24 -15.73
N TYR A 18 -9.89 -14.57 -15.55
CA TYR A 18 -9.19 -15.15 -14.40
C TYR A 18 -7.75 -14.61 -14.25
N LYS A 19 -7.02 -14.52 -15.37
CA LYS A 19 -5.64 -14.02 -15.39
C LYS A 19 -5.58 -12.55 -14.98
N TYR A 20 -6.46 -11.73 -15.54
CA TYR A 20 -6.54 -10.30 -15.24
C TYR A 20 -6.85 -10.05 -13.76
N ILE A 21 -7.89 -10.69 -13.22
CA ILE A 21 -8.27 -10.52 -11.82
C ILE A 21 -7.16 -11.01 -10.88
N LYS A 22 -6.51 -12.14 -11.22
CA LYS A 22 -5.39 -12.66 -10.43
C LYS A 22 -4.22 -11.66 -10.38
N THR A 23 -3.82 -11.09 -11.51
CA THR A 23 -2.77 -10.06 -11.57
C THR A 23 -3.17 -8.86 -10.72
N GLN A 24 -4.39 -8.32 -10.90
CA GLN A 24 -4.87 -7.16 -10.16
C GLN A 24 -4.89 -7.38 -8.63
N LEU A 25 -5.20 -8.61 -8.18
CA LEU A 25 -5.16 -8.97 -6.76
C LEU A 25 -3.73 -8.96 -6.20
N ILE A 26 -2.76 -9.47 -6.96
CA ILE A 26 -1.33 -9.48 -6.57
C ILE A 26 -0.82 -8.04 -6.47
N GLU A 27 -1.03 -7.24 -7.52
CA GLU A 27 -0.60 -5.84 -7.55
C GLU A 27 -1.25 -5.04 -6.40
N SER A 28 -2.53 -5.26 -6.13
CA SER A 28 -3.25 -4.58 -5.03
C SER A 28 -2.71 -4.96 -3.65
N LYS A 29 -2.30 -6.22 -3.46
CA LYS A 29 -1.67 -6.70 -2.21
C LYS A 29 -0.33 -6.01 -1.99
N GLU A 30 0.48 -5.85 -3.03
CA GLU A 30 1.79 -5.20 -2.94
C GLU A 30 1.66 -3.72 -2.60
N ILE A 31 0.77 -3.00 -3.29
CA ILE A 31 0.46 -1.59 -2.99
C ILE A 31 -0.02 -1.44 -1.54
N TYR A 32 -0.89 -2.33 -1.08
CA TYR A 32 -1.40 -2.30 0.30
C TYR A 32 -0.31 -2.55 1.34
N ASN A 33 0.58 -3.51 1.09
CA ASN A 33 1.71 -3.79 1.98
C ASN A 33 2.66 -2.59 2.06
N PHE A 34 2.96 -1.97 0.93
CA PHE A 34 3.79 -0.77 0.84
C PHE A 34 3.15 0.42 1.59
N ALA A 35 1.87 0.70 1.34
CA ALA A 35 1.13 1.74 2.03
C ALA A 35 1.12 1.56 3.55
N ASN A 36 0.91 0.32 4.02
CA ASN A 36 0.96 -0.01 5.44
C ASN A 36 2.35 0.07 6.05
N TYR A 37 3.39 -0.22 5.28
CA TYR A 37 4.76 -0.04 5.72
C TYR A 37 5.03 1.45 5.99
N ILE A 38 4.68 2.33 5.05
CA ILE A 38 4.82 3.79 5.18
C ILE A 38 4.08 4.32 6.42
N LEU A 39 2.80 3.95 6.58
CA LEU A 39 2.00 4.41 7.72
C LEU A 39 2.58 3.94 9.07
N ARG A 40 3.15 2.73 9.11
CA ARG A 40 3.82 2.20 10.30
C ARG A 40 5.11 2.96 10.62
N GLN A 41 5.90 3.33 9.62
CA GLN A 41 7.10 4.14 9.84
C GLN A 41 6.74 5.50 10.44
N LEU A 42 5.68 6.15 9.95
CA LEU A 42 5.20 7.40 10.52
C LEU A 42 4.71 7.23 11.97
N TYR A 43 3.95 6.16 12.24
CA TYR A 43 3.50 5.84 13.59
C TYR A 43 4.68 5.61 14.54
N PHE A 44 5.70 4.85 14.12
CA PHE A 44 6.85 4.57 14.96
C PHE A 44 7.66 5.83 15.27
N LYS A 45 7.87 6.70 14.28
CA LYS A 45 8.46 8.03 14.48
C LYS A 45 7.74 8.82 15.56
N ASN A 46 6.41 8.91 15.48
CA ASN A 46 5.60 9.65 16.47
C ASN A 46 5.62 9.01 17.86
N SER A 47 5.79 7.69 17.94
CA SER A 47 5.81 6.96 19.20
C SER A 47 7.20 6.92 19.88
N ASN A 48 8.24 7.54 19.30
CA ASN A 48 9.64 7.49 19.76
C ASN A 48 10.18 6.05 19.98
N LYS A 49 9.58 5.04 19.33
CA LYS A 49 10.04 3.65 19.43
C LYS A 49 11.14 3.37 18.41
N HIS A 50 12.22 2.73 18.86
CA HIS A 50 13.47 2.46 18.12
C HIS A 50 13.37 1.56 16.87
N LYS A 51 12.16 1.26 16.35
CA LYS A 51 11.95 0.45 15.13
C LYS A 51 11.67 1.28 13.89
N TYR A 52 12.14 2.51 13.87
CA TYR A 52 12.08 3.36 12.69
C TYR A 52 13.20 2.93 11.71
N SER A 53 12.82 2.36 10.57
CA SER A 53 13.75 1.93 9.53
C SER A 53 13.51 2.72 8.24
N LEU A 54 14.58 3.30 7.73
CA LEU A 54 14.65 3.99 6.44
C LEU A 54 15.18 3.06 5.33
N GLU A 55 15.31 1.75 5.58
CA GLU A 55 15.89 0.80 4.61
C GLU A 55 15.17 0.82 3.24
N PHE A 56 13.86 1.02 3.23
CA PHE A 56 13.07 1.12 2.00
C PHE A 56 13.46 2.32 1.10
N ILE A 57 14.09 3.36 1.66
CA ILE A 57 14.65 4.48 0.86
C ILE A 57 15.77 3.99 -0.04
N ASN A 58 16.56 3.01 0.43
CA ASN A 58 17.64 2.45 -0.34
C ASN A 58 17.12 1.58 -1.50
N GLU A 59 15.96 0.93 -1.32
CA GLU A 59 15.31 0.16 -2.39
C GLU A 59 14.74 1.05 -3.50
N TYR A 60 14.21 2.23 -3.15
CA TYR A 60 13.58 3.15 -4.08
C TYR A 60 14.14 4.57 -3.92
N PRO A 61 15.38 4.83 -4.39
CA PRO A 61 16.03 6.13 -4.23
C PRO A 61 15.22 7.28 -4.86
N SER A 62 14.47 7.01 -5.94
CA SER A 62 13.58 7.97 -6.59
C SER A 62 12.44 8.48 -5.70
N LEU A 63 12.04 7.72 -4.68
CA LEU A 63 10.95 8.08 -3.75
C LEU A 63 11.45 8.78 -2.48
N LYS A 64 12.78 8.84 -2.28
CA LYS A 64 13.43 9.35 -1.07
C LYS A 64 12.93 10.74 -0.69
N ASP A 65 13.02 11.68 -1.63
CA ASP A 65 12.72 13.09 -1.37
C ASP A 65 11.24 13.31 -1.04
N LEU A 66 10.35 12.58 -1.73
CA LEU A 66 8.92 12.63 -1.45
C LEU A 66 8.61 12.07 -0.06
N PHE A 67 9.30 11.02 0.35
CA PHE A 67 9.11 10.43 1.67
C PHE A 67 9.65 11.31 2.79
N LEU A 68 10.82 11.93 2.62
CA LEU A 68 11.37 12.88 3.60
C LEU A 68 10.40 14.04 3.84
N LYS A 69 9.87 14.64 2.77
CA LYS A 69 8.82 15.68 2.86
C LYS A 69 7.55 15.17 3.55
N TYR A 70 7.15 13.94 3.29
CA TYR A 70 5.99 13.31 3.95
C TYR A 70 6.22 13.11 5.45
N ILE A 71 7.41 12.67 5.86
CA ILE A 71 7.79 12.52 7.26
C ILE A 71 7.75 13.88 7.98
N GLU A 72 8.20 14.95 7.35
CA GLU A 72 8.17 16.31 7.90
C GLU A 72 6.74 16.81 8.11
N GLU A 73 5.83 16.54 7.17
CA GLU A 73 4.42 16.96 7.26
C GLU A 73 3.66 16.31 8.43
N ASN A 74 4.12 15.15 8.90
CA ASN A 74 3.58 14.38 10.02
C ASN A 74 2.07 14.03 9.96
N LYS A 75 1.48 14.04 8.77
CA LYS A 75 0.08 13.67 8.54
C LYS A 75 -0.01 12.27 7.95
N GLN A 76 -0.88 11.42 8.48
CA GLN A 76 -1.05 10.03 8.01
C GLN A 76 -1.56 9.95 6.56
N PHE A 77 -2.64 10.64 6.23
CA PHE A 77 -3.22 10.65 4.89
C PHE A 77 -3.10 12.04 4.28
N SER A 78 -1.95 12.33 3.68
CA SER A 78 -1.73 13.59 2.95
C SER A 78 -1.68 13.36 1.43
N SER A 79 -1.78 14.44 0.66
CA SER A 79 -1.60 14.38 -0.80
C SER A 79 -0.23 13.83 -1.19
N LEU A 80 0.81 14.02 -0.36
CA LEU A 80 2.13 13.42 -0.55
C LEU A 80 2.10 11.90 -0.42
N PHE A 81 1.36 11.36 0.55
CA PHE A 81 1.17 9.91 0.69
C PHE A 81 0.59 9.29 -0.59
N TYR A 82 -0.47 9.90 -1.14
CA TYR A 82 -1.05 9.44 -2.40
C TYR A 82 -0.05 9.54 -3.56
N LYS A 83 0.75 10.62 -3.64
CA LYS A 83 1.80 10.76 -4.65
C LYS A 83 2.86 9.66 -4.54
N ILE A 84 3.31 9.33 -3.34
CA ILE A 84 4.30 8.26 -3.11
C ILE A 84 3.77 6.92 -3.61
N ILE A 85 2.50 6.59 -3.31
CA ILE A 85 1.88 5.35 -3.80
C ILE A 85 1.76 5.35 -5.33
N CYS A 86 1.37 6.48 -5.93
CA CYS A 86 1.28 6.60 -7.39
C CYS A 86 2.65 6.40 -8.06
N GLU A 87 3.71 7.03 -7.55
CA GLU A 87 5.05 6.88 -8.08
C GLU A 87 5.59 5.46 -7.89
N PHE A 88 5.34 4.83 -6.73
CA PHE A 88 5.65 3.43 -6.51
C PHE A 88 4.95 2.50 -7.54
N SER A 89 3.67 2.75 -7.81
CA SER A 89 2.91 1.98 -8.81
C SER A 89 3.47 2.13 -10.22
N LYS A 90 3.98 3.31 -10.59
CA LYS A 90 4.63 3.55 -11.89
C LYS A 90 5.97 2.81 -11.98
N LEU A 91 6.78 2.83 -10.92
CA LEU A 91 8.06 2.13 -10.88
C LEU A 91 7.89 0.62 -11.07
N LYS A 92 6.81 0.05 -10.52
CA LYS A 92 6.47 -1.36 -10.67
C LYS A 92 5.69 -1.69 -11.95
N GLN A 93 5.35 -0.69 -12.76
CA GLN A 93 4.58 -0.81 -14.00
C GLN A 93 3.23 -1.52 -13.81
N TYR A 94 2.58 -1.33 -12.65
CA TYR A 94 1.31 -1.99 -12.38
C TYR A 94 0.20 -1.47 -13.30
N SER A 95 -0.68 -2.37 -13.70
CA SER A 95 -1.84 -2.06 -14.55
C SER A 95 -2.99 -1.36 -13.81
N ILE A 96 -2.86 -1.20 -12.48
CA ILE A 96 -3.94 -0.71 -11.62
C ILE A 96 -4.29 0.74 -11.92
N ASN A 97 -5.54 0.95 -12.33
CA ASN A 97 -6.20 2.25 -12.25
C ASN A 97 -6.36 2.67 -10.78
N LEU A 98 -5.38 3.40 -10.24
CA LEU A 98 -5.28 3.88 -8.85
C LEU A 98 -6.54 4.60 -8.33
N ARG A 99 -7.40 5.10 -9.22
CA ARG A 99 -8.68 5.75 -8.90
C ARG A 99 -9.65 4.85 -8.14
N ALA A 100 -9.63 3.53 -8.37
CA ALA A 100 -10.56 2.59 -7.76
C ALA A 100 -10.03 1.96 -6.46
N THR A 101 -8.71 1.85 -6.30
CA THR A 101 -8.10 1.02 -5.24
C THR A 101 -7.80 1.80 -3.96
N ILE A 102 -7.69 3.12 -4.02
CA ILE A 102 -7.41 3.97 -2.85
C ILE A 102 -8.66 4.79 -2.51
N PRO A 103 -9.58 4.28 -1.67
CA PRO A 103 -10.80 5.01 -1.37
C PRO A 103 -10.48 6.31 -0.62
N LYS A 104 -11.13 7.42 -1.05
CA LYS A 104 -11.00 8.80 -0.50
C LYS A 104 -11.35 8.94 0.98
N ARG A 105 -11.86 7.87 1.59
CA ARG A 105 -12.02 7.68 3.02
C ARG A 105 -11.41 6.31 3.26
N PHE A 106 -10.39 6.21 4.09
CA PHE A 106 -9.88 4.92 4.57
C PHE A 106 -10.61 4.54 5.87
N PRO A 107 -11.85 4.00 5.86
CA PRO A 107 -12.27 3.16 6.95
C PRO A 107 -11.78 1.76 6.60
N PHE A 108 -10.67 1.35 7.21
CA PHE A 108 -10.31 -0.05 7.41
C PHE A 108 -10.16 -0.93 6.14
N PHE A 109 -8.94 -1.30 5.76
CA PHE A 109 -8.35 -2.56 6.23
C PHE A 109 -9.25 -3.82 6.03
N THR A 110 -9.60 -4.20 4.80
CA THR A 110 -10.07 -5.59 4.50
C THR A 110 -9.68 -6.10 3.11
N PHE A 111 -8.61 -5.58 2.50
CA PHE A 111 -8.09 -6.16 1.28
C PHE A 111 -6.65 -6.60 1.48
N CYS A 112 -6.41 -7.88 1.24
CA CYS A 112 -5.10 -8.47 1.07
C CYS A 112 -4.25 -8.68 2.33
N LYS A 113 -4.74 -9.49 3.26
CA LYS A 113 -3.88 -10.47 3.94
C LYS A 113 -4.27 -11.87 3.42
N LEU A 114 -3.61 -12.32 2.37
CA LEU A 114 -3.80 -13.67 1.81
C LEU A 114 -2.46 -14.23 1.36
N TYR A 115 -2.17 -15.46 1.81
CA TYR A 115 -1.03 -16.34 1.53
C TYR A 115 0.18 -16.16 2.45
N GLU A 116 0.10 -16.81 3.61
CA GLU A 116 0.85 -18.05 3.91
C GLU A 116 -0.16 -19.20 3.99
#